data_AF-A0A0D6KBN7-F1
#
_entry.id   AF-A0A0D6KBN7-F1
#
_cell.length_a   1.000
_cell.length_b   1.000
_cell.length_c   1.000
_cell.angle_alpha   90.00
_cell.angle_beta   90.00
_cell.angle_gamma   90.00
#
_symmetry.space_group_name_H-M   'P 1'
#
loop_
_entity.id
_entity.type
_entity.pdbx_description
1 polymer ?
#
loop_
_entity_poly.entity_id
_entity_poly.type
_entity_poly.pdbx_seq_one_letter_code
_entity_poly.pdbx_strand_id
1 'polypeptide(L)'
;MLVVILVVGILAAITIPSWLGFVEVRRLNNAQEEVHQALRQAQSQAINHKLTWQVSLREKNGIVQWTVHPAETSKFIPDTVKNNDNLWYSLHPNIQIFKDKNNKGNYETTLAKTTSPQMWKVMFNYQGCPVYVIGDECTKTSLRTLGQITFHSQHTSQTKRCIYVSTVLGAMRTGKEHLKANQSGKYCY
;
A
#
# COMPACT_ATOMS: atom_id res chain seq x y z
N MET A 1 -25.65 0.17 44.78
CA MET A 1 -24.91 1.25 44.09
C MET A 1 -23.41 1.15 44.33
N LEU A 2 -22.92 1.03 45.56
CA LEU A 2 -21.48 0.95 45.87
C LEU A 2 -20.76 -0.23 45.20
N VAL A 3 -21.40 -1.42 45.16
CA VAL A 3 -20.87 -2.60 44.45
C VAL A 3 -20.75 -2.37 42.94
N VAL A 4 -21.72 -1.68 42.33
CA VAL A 4 -21.67 -1.36 40.88
C VAL A 4 -20.54 -0.38 40.59
N ILE A 5 -20.36 0.64 41.43
CA ILE A 5 -19.27 1.61 41.31
C ILE A 5 -17.91 0.93 41.47
N LEU A 6 -17.80 -0.03 42.39
CA LEU A 6 -16.58 -0.79 42.65
C LEU A 6 -16.25 -1.74 41.49
N VAL A 7 -17.26 -2.40 40.90
CA VAL A 7 -17.10 -3.27 39.72
C VAL A 7 -16.73 -2.45 38.47
N VAL A 8 -17.36 -1.29 38.25
CA VAL A 8 -17.02 -0.39 37.13
C VAL A 8 -15.60 0.18 37.30
N GLY A 9 -15.19 0.50 38.52
CA GLY A 9 -13.83 0.97 38.82
C GLY A 9 -12.74 -0.07 38.53
N ILE A 10 -12.97 -1.34 38.87
CA ILE A 10 -12.02 -2.43 38.58
C ILE A 10 -11.94 -2.70 37.06
N LEU A 11 -13.08 -2.70 36.36
CA LEU A 11 -13.11 -2.93 34.91
C LEU A 11 -12.47 -1.79 34.12
N ALA A 12 -12.62 -0.53 34.56
CA ALA A 12 -11.99 0.62 33.93
C ALA A 12 -10.45 0.57 34.01
N ALA A 13 -9.89 -0.02 35.07
CA ALA A 13 -8.44 -0.12 35.26
C ALA A 13 -7.75 -1.15 34.33
N ILE A 14 -8.48 -2.12 33.78
CA ILE A 14 -7.90 -3.27 33.05
C ILE A 14 -7.92 -3.09 31.51
N THR A 15 -8.63 -2.08 30.99
CA THR A 15 -8.93 -1.97 29.54
C THR A 15 -7.98 -1.09 28.71
N ILE A 16 -7.04 -0.38 29.34
CA ILE A 16 -6.22 0.66 28.68
C ILE A 16 -5.20 0.12 27.64
N PRO A 17 -4.50 -1.03 27.81
CA PRO A 17 -3.43 -1.43 26.89
C PRO A 17 -3.89 -1.90 25.49
N SER A 18 -5.09 -2.47 25.37
CA SER A 18 -5.55 -3.12 24.11
C SER A 18 -6.06 -2.12 23.06
N TRP A 19 -6.51 -0.95 23.49
CA TRP A 19 -7.09 0.09 22.62
C TRP A 19 -6.07 0.63 21.61
N LEU A 20 -4.82 0.87 22.04
CA LEU A 20 -3.78 1.38 21.16
C LEU A 20 -3.49 0.43 19.99
N GLY A 21 -3.36 -0.88 20.28
CA GLY A 21 -3.17 -1.90 19.25
C GLY A 21 -4.37 -1.97 18.28
N PHE A 22 -5.59 -1.88 18.80
CA PHE A 22 -6.80 -1.84 17.98
C PHE A 22 -6.85 -0.64 17.03
N VAL A 23 -6.53 0.56 17.52
CA VAL A 23 -6.52 1.79 16.70
C VAL A 23 -5.48 1.70 15.60
N GLU A 24 -4.28 1.18 15.88
CA GLU A 24 -3.24 0.99 14.86
C GLU A 24 -3.66 -0.02 13.80
N VAL A 25 -4.30 -1.13 14.18
CA VAL A 25 -4.89 -2.08 13.23
C VAL A 25 -5.96 -1.42 12.37
N ARG A 26 -6.83 -0.59 12.96
CA ARG A 26 -7.88 0.12 12.22
C ARG A 26 -7.29 1.09 11.20
N ARG A 27 -6.27 1.87 11.60
CA ARG A 27 -5.54 2.79 10.71
C ARG A 27 -4.89 2.04 9.55
N LEU A 28 -4.24 0.91 9.83
CA LEU A 28 -3.62 0.07 8.80
C LEU A 28 -4.65 -0.53 7.83
N ASN A 29 -5.80 -0.99 8.33
CA ASN A 29 -6.89 -1.47 7.48
C ASN A 29 -7.42 -0.36 6.57
N ASN A 30 -7.64 0.84 7.10
CA ASN A 30 -8.09 1.99 6.30
C ASN A 30 -7.07 2.34 5.21
N ALA A 31 -5.79 2.42 5.56
CA ALA A 31 -4.72 2.70 4.61
C ALA A 31 -4.61 1.66 3.49
N GLN A 32 -4.76 0.37 3.84
CA GLN A 32 -4.80 -0.71 2.87
C GLN A 32 -6.01 -0.58 1.94
N GLU A 33 -7.19 -0.28 2.48
CA GLU A 33 -8.41 -0.13 1.68
C GLU A 33 -8.29 1.06 0.72
N GLU A 34 -7.84 2.23 1.18
CA GLU A 34 -7.66 3.41 0.34
C GLU A 34 -6.72 3.14 -0.85
N VAL A 35 -5.56 2.52 -0.60
CA VAL A 35 -4.61 2.22 -1.69
C VAL A 35 -5.10 1.07 -2.58
N HIS A 36 -5.80 0.08 -2.02
CA HIS A 36 -6.42 -0.98 -2.81
C HIS A 36 -7.49 -0.43 -3.75
N GLN A 37 -8.33 0.49 -3.26
CA GLN A 37 -9.31 1.20 -4.07
C GLN A 37 -8.65 2.10 -5.12
N ALA A 38 -7.57 2.81 -4.78
CA ALA A 38 -6.81 3.60 -5.75
C ALA A 38 -6.25 2.73 -6.89
N LEU A 39 -5.75 1.52 -6.58
CA LEU A 39 -5.28 0.58 -7.59
C LEU A 39 -6.42 0.06 -8.48
N ARG A 40 -7.57 -0.28 -7.89
CA ARG A 40 -8.79 -0.64 -8.63
C ARG A 40 -9.29 0.50 -9.52
N GLN A 41 -9.23 1.73 -9.01
CA GLN A 41 -9.58 2.92 -9.77
C GLN A 41 -8.64 3.10 -10.96
N ALA A 42 -7.32 3.01 -10.76
CA ALA A 42 -6.36 3.12 -11.86
C ALA A 42 -6.58 2.04 -12.92
N GLN A 43 -6.84 0.79 -12.51
CA GLN A 43 -7.18 -0.30 -13.43
C GLN A 43 -8.46 0.02 -14.23
N SER A 44 -9.52 0.48 -13.56
CA SER A 44 -10.78 0.84 -14.20
C SER A 44 -10.61 2.03 -15.17
N GLN A 45 -9.87 3.07 -14.76
CA GLN A 45 -9.60 4.22 -15.62
C GLN A 45 -8.78 3.83 -16.84
N ALA A 46 -7.84 2.90 -16.71
CA ALA A 46 -7.07 2.40 -17.84
C ALA A 46 -7.97 1.77 -18.91
N ILE A 47 -8.88 0.90 -18.47
CA ILE A 47 -9.85 0.21 -19.33
C ILE A 47 -10.81 1.22 -19.97
N ASN A 48 -11.40 2.11 -19.17
CA ASN A 48 -12.43 3.04 -19.63
C ASN A 48 -11.88 4.08 -20.61
N HIS A 49 -10.71 4.66 -20.31
CA HIS A 49 -10.11 5.70 -21.15
C HIS A 49 -9.24 5.16 -22.28
N LYS A 50 -8.98 3.85 -22.32
CA LYS A 50 -8.07 3.20 -23.28
C LYS A 50 -6.65 3.78 -23.26
N LEU A 51 -6.19 4.20 -22.08
CA LEU A 51 -4.86 4.76 -21.85
C LEU A 51 -4.18 4.01 -20.71
N THR A 52 -2.85 4.11 -20.60
CA THR A 52 -2.15 3.59 -19.43
C THR A 52 -2.41 4.52 -18.25
N TRP A 53 -2.94 3.99 -17.16
CA TRP A 53 -3.13 4.71 -15.90
C TRP A 53 -2.26 4.10 -14.81
N GLN A 54 -1.87 4.91 -13.83
CA GLN A 54 -1.03 4.47 -12.74
C GLN A 54 -1.46 5.00 -11.39
N VAL A 55 -1.19 4.20 -10.36
CA VAL A 55 -1.12 4.66 -8.98
C VAL A 55 0.32 4.95 -8.65
N SER A 56 0.56 6.10 -8.05
CA SER A 56 1.86 6.52 -7.57
C SER A 56 1.82 6.74 -6.07
N LEU A 57 2.84 6.28 -5.36
CA LEU A 57 3.01 6.49 -3.93
C LEU A 57 4.32 7.24 -3.68
N ARG A 58 4.30 8.14 -2.70
CA ARG A 58 5.50 8.82 -2.21
C ARG A 58 5.43 8.97 -0.70
N GLU A 59 6.57 9.26 -0.10
CA GLU A 59 6.64 9.70 1.28
C GLU A 59 7.11 11.15 1.30
N LYS A 60 6.29 12.04 1.85
CA LYS A 60 6.60 13.48 1.97
C LYS A 60 6.41 13.89 3.42
N ASN A 61 7.46 14.45 4.03
CA ASN A 61 7.46 14.87 5.44
C ASN A 61 7.04 13.75 6.40
N GLY A 62 7.45 12.50 6.12
CA GLY A 62 7.11 11.32 6.92
C GLY A 62 5.68 10.79 6.73
N ILE A 63 4.89 11.40 5.84
CA ILE A 63 3.52 10.99 5.54
C ILE A 63 3.52 10.26 4.19
N VAL A 64 2.94 9.06 4.17
CA VAL A 64 2.71 8.33 2.92
C VAL A 64 1.54 8.97 2.18
N GLN A 65 1.77 9.26 0.90
CA GLN A 65 0.77 9.84 0.01
C GLN A 65 0.59 8.99 -1.23
N TRP A 66 -0.61 9.02 -1.81
CA TRP A 66 -0.93 8.33 -3.05
C TRP A 66 -1.70 9.23 -4.01
N THR A 67 -1.65 8.90 -5.30
CA THR A 67 -2.41 9.58 -6.35
C THR A 67 -2.66 8.64 -7.53
N VAL A 68 -3.75 8.87 -8.25
CA VAL A 68 -4.17 8.13 -9.45
C VAL A 68 -4.15 9.07 -10.65
N HIS A 69 -3.39 8.74 -11.69
CA HIS A 69 -3.24 9.61 -12.87
C HIS A 69 -2.83 8.84 -14.13
N PRO A 70 -2.93 9.44 -15.32
CA PRO A 70 -2.39 8.87 -16.55
C PRO A 70 -0.86 8.71 -16.47
N ALA A 71 -0.32 7.65 -17.07
CA ALA A 71 1.12 7.50 -17.25
C ALA A 71 1.63 8.36 -18.43
N GLU A 72 2.90 8.77 -18.37
CA GLU A 72 3.58 9.50 -19.45
C GLU A 72 4.86 8.78 -19.86
N THR A 73 5.16 8.76 -21.15
CA THR A 73 6.34 8.07 -21.70
C THR A 73 7.62 8.65 -21.12
N SER A 74 8.60 7.79 -20.84
CA SER A 74 9.92 8.18 -20.31
C SER A 74 9.91 8.88 -18.94
N LYS A 75 8.78 8.90 -18.23
CA LYS A 75 8.66 9.45 -16.88
C LYS A 75 8.22 8.36 -15.90
N PHE A 76 8.83 8.35 -14.71
CA PHE A 76 8.34 7.45 -13.65
C PHE A 76 6.99 7.93 -13.12
N ILE A 77 6.90 9.24 -12.82
CA ILE A 77 5.70 10.01 -12.51
C ILE A 77 5.84 11.33 -13.30
N PRO A 78 4.79 11.80 -14.01
CA PRO A 78 4.82 13.09 -14.71
C PRO A 78 5.16 14.25 -13.78
N ASP A 79 5.95 15.22 -14.24
CA ASP A 79 6.37 16.37 -13.41
C ASP A 79 5.18 17.23 -12.97
N THR A 80 4.14 17.32 -13.81
CA THR A 80 2.86 17.99 -13.51
C THR A 80 2.12 17.37 -12.32
N VAL A 81 2.28 16.06 -12.10
CA VAL A 81 1.71 15.34 -10.95
C VAL A 81 2.66 15.38 -9.76
N LYS A 82 3.95 15.11 -10.00
CA LYS A 82 4.97 15.04 -8.95
C LYS A 82 5.09 16.34 -8.17
N ASN A 83 5.01 17.48 -8.85
CA ASN A 83 5.23 18.81 -8.25
C ASN A 83 3.94 19.48 -7.76
N ASN A 84 2.76 18.90 -8.00
CA ASN A 84 1.48 19.46 -7.58
C ASN A 84 0.94 18.71 -6.37
N ASP A 85 1.16 19.25 -5.17
CA ASP A 85 0.75 18.62 -3.91
C ASP A 85 -0.77 18.43 -3.77
N ASN A 86 -1.59 19.22 -4.48
CA ASN A 86 -3.05 19.14 -4.40
C ASN A 86 -3.61 17.87 -5.05
N LEU A 87 -2.81 17.14 -5.83
CA LEU A 87 -3.21 15.87 -6.46
C LEU A 87 -2.93 14.66 -5.57
N TRP A 88 -2.28 14.84 -4.42
CA TRP A 88 -1.83 13.77 -3.54
C TRP A 88 -2.73 13.65 -2.32
N TYR A 89 -3.29 12.47 -2.13
CA TYR A 89 -4.04 12.11 -0.94
C TYR A 89 -3.10 11.55 0.11
N SER A 90 -3.30 11.95 1.36
CA SER A 90 -2.44 11.54 2.47
C SER A 90 -3.07 10.40 3.26
N LEU A 91 -2.29 9.34 3.50
CA LEU A 91 -2.65 8.33 4.49
C LEU A 91 -2.51 8.92 5.90
N HIS A 92 -3.02 8.18 6.88
CA HIS A 92 -2.86 8.56 8.27
C HIS A 92 -1.35 8.69 8.65
N PRO A 93 -0.93 9.74 9.41
CA PRO A 93 0.49 10.03 9.67
C PRO A 93 1.30 8.88 10.28
N ASN A 94 0.67 8.03 11.10
CA ASN A 94 1.33 6.86 11.71
C ASN A 94 1.55 5.69 10.73
N ILE A 95 1.20 5.82 9.45
CA ILE A 95 1.35 4.76 8.46
C ILE A 95 2.63 4.98 7.65
N GLN A 96 3.46 3.95 7.59
CA GLN A 96 4.70 3.95 6.84
C GLN A 96 4.77 2.77 5.87
N ILE A 97 5.53 2.94 4.78
CA ILE A 97 5.84 1.85 3.86
C ILE A 97 7.02 1.04 4.42
N PHE A 98 6.88 -0.29 4.44
CA PHE A 98 7.94 -1.19 4.86
C PHE A 98 9.05 -1.22 3.81
N LYS A 99 10.13 -0.48 4.06
CA LYS A 99 11.24 -0.26 3.12
C LYS A 99 12.42 -1.21 3.31
N ASP A 100 12.59 -1.73 4.52
CA ASP A 100 13.74 -2.53 4.90
C ASP A 100 13.57 -4.01 4.57
N LYS A 101 14.66 -4.76 4.73
CA LYS A 101 14.62 -6.22 4.67
C LYS A 101 14.04 -6.77 5.98
N ASN A 102 13.19 -7.79 5.86
CA ASN A 102 12.73 -8.56 7.01
C ASN A 102 13.87 -9.45 7.55
N ASN A 103 13.60 -10.17 8.64
CA ASN A 103 14.54 -11.11 9.27
C ASN A 103 14.94 -12.31 8.39
N LYS A 104 14.31 -12.51 7.22
CA LYS A 104 14.72 -13.47 6.19
C LYS A 104 15.55 -12.84 5.07
N GLY A 105 15.91 -11.56 5.20
CA GLY A 105 16.68 -10.83 4.20
C GLY A 105 15.88 -10.36 2.98
N ASN A 106 14.56 -10.49 3.00
CA ASN A 106 13.66 -10.15 1.90
C ASN A 106 12.93 -8.83 2.14
N TYR A 107 12.68 -8.05 1.09
CA TYR A 107 11.83 -6.86 1.20
C TYR A 107 10.36 -7.25 1.27
N GLU A 108 9.58 -6.70 2.20
CA GLU A 108 8.11 -6.87 2.16
C GLU A 108 7.51 -6.10 0.99
N THR A 109 7.96 -4.87 0.74
CA THR A 109 7.56 -4.07 -0.42
C THR A 109 8.45 -4.35 -1.63
N THR A 110 7.86 -4.77 -2.75
CA THR A 110 8.57 -5.11 -4.00
C THR A 110 8.06 -4.37 -5.22
N LEU A 111 7.12 -3.42 -5.05
CA LEU A 111 6.72 -2.55 -6.17
C LEU A 111 7.93 -1.82 -6.77
N ALA A 112 7.85 -1.56 -8.08
CA ALA A 112 8.83 -0.75 -8.78
C ALA A 112 8.98 0.61 -8.10
N LYS A 113 10.23 1.06 -7.91
CA LYS A 113 10.54 2.29 -7.19
C LYS A 113 11.70 3.08 -7.78
N THR A 114 11.73 4.38 -7.51
CA THR A 114 12.89 5.25 -7.74
C THR A 114 13.90 5.15 -6.58
N THR A 115 15.15 5.54 -6.84
CA THR A 115 16.24 5.47 -5.85
C THR A 115 16.25 6.67 -4.91
N SER A 116 16.07 7.89 -5.41
CA SER A 116 16.02 9.12 -4.59
C SER A 116 15.25 10.26 -5.29
N PRO A 117 14.19 10.81 -4.68
CA PRO A 117 13.46 10.27 -3.53
C PRO A 117 12.81 8.93 -3.88
N GLN A 118 12.55 8.08 -2.89
CA GLN A 118 11.83 6.82 -3.11
C GLN A 118 10.34 7.09 -3.36
N MET A 119 9.90 6.72 -4.56
CA MET A 119 8.51 6.75 -4.99
C MET A 119 8.19 5.40 -5.61
N TRP A 120 6.98 4.91 -5.42
CA TRP A 120 6.52 3.63 -5.96
C TRP A 120 5.44 3.85 -7.00
N LYS A 121 5.28 2.90 -7.92
CA LYS A 121 4.14 2.92 -8.83
C LYS A 121 3.65 1.53 -9.21
N VAL A 122 2.40 1.49 -9.65
CA VAL A 122 1.79 0.39 -10.41
C VAL A 122 1.08 1.00 -11.60
N MET A 123 1.32 0.48 -12.80
CA MET A 123 0.64 0.93 -14.02
C MET A 123 -0.24 -0.19 -14.58
N PHE A 124 -1.38 0.18 -15.14
CA PHE A 124 -2.29 -0.70 -15.85
C PHE A 124 -2.48 -0.21 -17.28
N ASN A 125 -2.38 -1.10 -18.26
CA ASN A 125 -2.70 -0.77 -19.66
C ASN A 125 -4.22 -0.80 -19.90
N TYR A 126 -4.65 -0.49 -21.13
CA TYR A 126 -6.07 -0.44 -21.49
C TYR A 126 -6.82 -1.78 -21.40
N GLN A 127 -6.10 -2.90 -21.25
CA GLN A 127 -6.67 -4.22 -21.03
C GLN A 127 -6.83 -4.54 -19.53
N GLY A 128 -6.41 -3.62 -18.64
CA GLY A 128 -6.43 -3.80 -17.19
C GLY A 128 -5.26 -4.61 -16.65
N CYS A 129 -4.25 -4.90 -17.48
CA CYS A 129 -3.09 -5.70 -17.12
C CYS A 129 -1.97 -4.83 -16.54
N PRO A 130 -1.21 -5.29 -15.54
CA PRO A 130 -0.15 -4.51 -14.94
C PRO A 130 1.10 -4.49 -15.83
N VAL A 131 1.57 -3.30 -16.18
CA VAL A 131 2.64 -3.09 -17.17
C VAL A 131 3.80 -2.26 -16.62
N TYR A 132 4.99 -2.40 -17.21
CA TYR A 132 6.19 -1.67 -16.78
C TYR A 132 6.47 -0.45 -17.67
N VAL A 133 6.15 -0.54 -18.95
CA VAL A 133 6.28 0.53 -19.93
C VAL A 133 4.93 0.77 -20.61
N ILE A 134 4.69 2.01 -21.04
CA ILE A 134 3.53 2.35 -21.86
C ILE A 134 3.64 1.60 -23.19
N GLY A 135 2.53 1.01 -23.64
CA GLY A 135 2.47 0.21 -24.86
C GLY A 135 2.75 -1.28 -24.67
N ASP A 136 3.16 -1.72 -23.47
CA ASP A 136 3.25 -3.15 -23.15
C ASP A 136 1.85 -3.80 -23.22
N GLU A 137 1.80 -4.96 -23.86
CA GLU A 137 0.64 -5.85 -23.85
C GLU A 137 0.60 -6.69 -22.57
N CYS A 138 -0.56 -7.30 -22.27
CA CYS A 138 -0.69 -8.20 -21.12
C CYS A 138 0.34 -9.34 -21.09
N THR A 139 0.78 -9.82 -22.25
CA THR A 139 1.79 -10.87 -22.42
C THR A 139 3.19 -10.44 -22.00
N LYS A 140 3.45 -9.12 -21.97
CA LYS A 140 4.71 -8.52 -21.50
C LYS A 140 4.67 -8.13 -20.02
N THR A 141 3.63 -8.54 -19.29
CA THR A 141 3.60 -8.47 -17.82
C THR A 141 4.77 -9.31 -17.27
N SER A 142 5.88 -8.65 -16.95
CA SER A 142 7.02 -9.31 -16.32
C SER A 142 6.79 -9.44 -14.81
N LEU A 143 7.57 -10.30 -14.14
CA LEU A 143 7.63 -10.35 -12.67
C LEU A 143 7.95 -8.99 -12.03
N ARG A 144 8.47 -8.02 -12.79
CA ARG A 144 8.73 -6.65 -12.33
C ARG A 144 7.46 -5.80 -12.17
N THR A 145 6.36 -6.17 -12.82
CA THR A 145 5.07 -5.44 -12.73
C THR A 145 4.17 -6.02 -11.65
N LEU A 146 4.38 -7.29 -11.32
CA LEU A 146 3.81 -7.91 -10.14
C LEU A 146 4.58 -7.47 -8.90
N GLY A 147 3.89 -7.38 -7.77
CA GLY A 147 4.56 -7.01 -6.55
C GLY A 147 3.62 -6.75 -5.39
N GLN A 148 4.25 -6.32 -4.31
CA GLN A 148 3.62 -6.11 -3.03
C GLN A 148 3.96 -4.71 -2.53
N ILE A 149 2.97 -3.98 -2.04
CA ILE A 149 3.17 -2.82 -1.17
C ILE A 149 2.76 -3.21 0.24
N THR A 150 3.62 -2.93 1.22
CA THR A 150 3.36 -3.28 2.62
C THR A 150 3.44 -2.05 3.50
N PHE A 151 2.39 -1.84 4.28
CA PHE A 151 2.28 -0.79 5.28
C PHE A 151 2.48 -1.35 6.68
N HIS A 152 3.10 -0.57 7.55
CA HIS A 152 3.20 -0.83 8.98
C HIS A 152 2.95 0.46 9.78
N SER A 153 2.76 0.32 11.08
CA SER A 153 2.66 1.46 11.98
C SER A 153 4.06 2.04 12.25
N GLN A 154 4.17 3.36 12.35
CA GLN A 154 5.38 4.03 12.82
C GLN A 154 5.79 3.57 14.23
N HIS A 155 4.82 3.14 15.05
CA HIS A 155 5.07 2.66 16.41
C HIS A 155 5.52 1.20 16.46
N THR A 156 5.13 0.39 15.46
CA THR A 156 5.48 -1.03 15.40
C THR A 156 5.51 -1.55 13.97
N SER A 157 6.60 -2.24 13.64
CA SER A 157 6.75 -2.94 12.36
C SER A 157 6.18 -4.36 12.37
N GLN A 158 5.62 -4.82 13.50
CA GLN A 158 5.10 -6.18 13.65
C GLN A 158 3.77 -6.35 12.90
N THR A 159 2.81 -5.45 13.15
CA THR A 159 1.51 -5.41 12.46
C THR A 159 1.67 -4.80 11.06
N LYS A 160 1.17 -5.50 10.04
CA LYS A 160 1.35 -5.14 8.64
C LYS A 160 0.06 -5.30 7.86
N ARG A 161 -0.15 -4.45 6.87
CA ARG A 161 -1.17 -4.66 5.84
C ARG A 161 -0.54 -4.50 4.47
N CYS A 162 -0.84 -5.41 3.56
CA CYS A 162 -0.21 -5.43 2.26
C CYS A 162 -1.20 -5.62 1.14
N ILE A 163 -0.86 -5.10 -0.03
CA ILE A 163 -1.64 -5.25 -1.25
C ILE A 163 -0.72 -5.88 -2.29
N TYR A 164 -1.23 -6.91 -2.95
CA TYR A 164 -0.54 -7.63 -4.01
C TYR A 164 -1.19 -7.36 -5.35
N VAL A 165 -0.37 -7.04 -6.33
CA VAL A 165 -0.70 -7.15 -7.75
C VAL A 165 -0.20 -8.52 -8.19
N SER A 166 -1.13 -9.48 -8.31
CA SER A 166 -0.80 -10.92 -8.27
C SER A 166 -0.73 -11.60 -9.63
N THR A 167 -1.42 -11.07 -10.64
CA THR A 167 -1.56 -11.77 -11.93
C THR A 167 -1.36 -10.84 -13.12
N VAL A 168 -1.09 -11.46 -14.27
CA VAL A 168 -1.01 -10.78 -15.58
C VAL A 168 -2.31 -10.10 -16.00
N LEU A 169 -3.45 -10.49 -15.40
CA LEU A 169 -4.75 -9.87 -15.62
C LEU A 169 -5.05 -8.72 -14.63
N GLY A 170 -4.08 -8.36 -13.80
CA GLY A 170 -4.23 -7.29 -12.82
C GLY A 170 -5.12 -7.67 -11.64
N ALA A 171 -5.23 -8.96 -11.32
CA ALA A 171 -5.92 -9.37 -10.11
C ALA A 171 -5.14 -8.87 -8.89
N MET A 172 -5.87 -8.24 -7.97
CA MET A 172 -5.33 -7.68 -6.73
C MET A 172 -5.93 -8.38 -5.54
N ARG A 173 -5.12 -8.56 -4.50
CA ARG A 173 -5.55 -9.10 -3.22
C ARG A 173 -4.89 -8.36 -2.07
N THR A 174 -5.56 -8.32 -0.93
CA THR A 174 -5.06 -7.80 0.33
C THR A 174 -4.50 -8.93 1.19
N GLY A 175 -3.56 -8.62 2.06
CA GLY A 175 -2.96 -9.54 3.04
C GLY A 175 -2.65 -8.85 4.36
N LYS A 176 -2.26 -9.63 5.36
CA LYS A 176 -1.93 -9.13 6.71
C LYS A 176 -0.70 -9.83 7.28
N GLU A 177 -0.19 -9.36 8.41
CA GLU A 177 0.91 -10.05 9.08
C GLU A 177 0.58 -11.50 9.46
N HIS A 178 1.60 -12.35 9.36
CA HIS A 178 1.65 -13.71 9.86
C HIS A 178 2.91 -13.91 10.71
N LEU A 179 2.85 -14.80 11.70
CA LEU A 179 4.00 -15.12 12.56
C LEU A 179 5.08 -15.93 11.83
N LYS A 180 4.69 -16.68 10.80
CA LYS A 180 5.58 -17.50 9.98
C LYS A 180 5.65 -16.89 8.58
N ALA A 181 6.85 -16.88 8.00
CA ALA A 181 7.02 -16.45 6.63
C ALA A 181 6.38 -17.45 5.65
N ASN A 182 5.86 -16.97 4.52
CA ASN A 182 5.45 -17.83 3.42
C ASN A 182 6.67 -18.42 2.66
N GLN A 183 6.40 -19.19 1.61
CA GLN A 183 7.45 -19.82 0.78
C GLN A 183 8.42 -18.81 0.14
N SER A 184 7.98 -17.58 -0.10
CA SER A 184 8.82 -16.49 -0.62
C SER A 184 9.53 -15.69 0.49
N GLY A 185 9.45 -16.16 1.74
CA GLY A 185 10.08 -15.52 2.89
C GLY A 185 9.44 -14.19 3.29
N LYS A 186 8.16 -13.95 2.95
CA LYS A 186 7.37 -12.76 3.32
C LYS A 186 6.51 -13.01 4.55
N TYR A 187 6.33 -11.99 5.39
CA TYR A 187 5.54 -12.05 6.61
C TYR A 187 4.19 -11.35 6.50
N CYS A 188 3.95 -10.50 5.51
CA CYS A 188 2.61 -10.05 5.19
C CYS A 188 2.14 -10.81 3.95
N TYR A 189 1.05 -11.59 4.03
CA TYR A 189 0.47 -12.30 2.88
C TYR A 189 -1.01 -12.59 3.02
#